data_AF-A0A7S3WWC2-F1
#
_entry.id   AF-A0A7S3WWC2-F1
#
_cell.length_a   1.000
_cell.length_b   1.000
_cell.length_c   1.000
_cell.angle_alpha   90.00
_cell.angle_beta   90.00
_cell.angle_gamma   90.00
#
_symmetry.space_group_name_H-M   'P 1'
#
loop_
_entity.id
_entity.type
_entity.pdbx_description
1 polymer ?
#
loop_
_entity_poly.entity_id
_entity_poly.type
_entity_poly.pdbx_seq_one_letter_code
_entity_poly.pdbx_strand_id
1 'polypeptide(L)'
;LVAGYSCQTALKTKAVVESALGGVLFVDEAYALVGEEGKDSFGREALDTLLKMVEDFRTDLVVVLAGYSREMEKLFEANPGLRSRFPTVLEFDDYSPEELLEIAGQMLLQDVMMLSQAAEEKLRSVLRSLATGGAKPKPGEP
;
A
#
# COMPACT_ATOMS: atom_id res chain seq x y z
N LEU A 1 34.27 17.97 -13.73
CA LEU A 1 33.39 17.08 -14.53
C LEU A 1 32.52 16.29 -13.55
N VAL A 2 31.38 16.85 -13.14
CA VAL A 2 30.47 16.23 -12.17
C VAL A 2 29.08 16.20 -12.78
N ALA A 3 28.69 15.04 -13.33
CA ALA A 3 27.34 14.75 -13.80
C ALA A 3 27.21 13.24 -14.05
N GLY A 4 27.36 12.43 -13.00
CA GLY A 4 27.37 10.96 -13.13
C GLY A 4 26.13 10.25 -12.59
N TYR A 5 25.52 10.76 -11.52
CA TYR A 5 24.57 9.94 -10.74
C TYR A 5 23.21 10.60 -10.46
N SER A 6 23.06 11.92 -10.64
CA SER A 6 21.85 12.67 -10.25
C SER A 6 20.73 12.72 -11.32
N CYS A 7 20.74 11.82 -12.31
CA CYS A 7 19.74 11.82 -13.39
C CYS A 7 19.23 10.43 -13.78
N GLN A 8 19.81 9.34 -13.25
CA GLN A 8 19.35 8.00 -13.60
C GLN A 8 17.99 7.69 -12.98
N THR A 9 17.71 8.23 -11.80
CA THR A 9 16.44 8.02 -11.10
C THR A 9 15.29 8.68 -11.86
N ALA A 10 15.43 9.96 -12.24
CA ALA A 10 14.43 10.63 -13.07
C ALA A 10 14.17 9.89 -14.40
N LEU A 11 15.21 9.41 -15.08
CA LEU A 11 15.05 8.68 -16.35
C LEU A 11 14.28 7.36 -16.16
N LYS A 12 14.59 6.61 -15.10
CA LYS A 12 13.87 5.37 -14.78
C LYS A 12 12.42 5.64 -14.42
N THR A 13 12.16 6.64 -13.58
CA THR A 13 10.80 7.04 -13.21
C THR A 13 9.99 7.42 -14.45
N LYS A 14 10.57 8.23 -15.36
CA LYS A 14 9.90 8.59 -16.62
C LYS A 14 9.55 7.37 -17.46
N ALA A 15 10.50 6.46 -17.66
CA ALA A 15 10.26 5.26 -18.47
C ALA A 15 9.12 4.40 -17.91
N VAL A 16 9.02 4.27 -16.58
CA VAL A 16 7.91 3.55 -15.93
C VAL A 16 6.59 4.28 -16.17
N VAL A 17 6.56 5.60 -15.99
CA VAL A 17 5.33 6.38 -16.22
C VAL A 17 4.90 6.32 -17.69
N GLU A 18 5.84 6.48 -18.62
CA GLU A 18 5.59 6.38 -20.07
C GLU A 18 5.01 5.01 -20.45
N SER A 19 5.48 3.93 -19.80
CA SER A 19 4.94 2.58 -20.04
C SER A 19 3.50 2.39 -19.55
N ALA A 20 3.01 3.26 -18.66
CA ALA A 20 1.67 3.22 -18.09
C ALA A 20 0.69 4.22 -18.73
N LEU A 21 1.13 5.01 -19.72
CA LEU A 21 0.26 5.95 -20.43
C LEU A 21 -0.88 5.22 -21.14
N GLY A 22 -2.07 5.81 -21.09
CA GLY A 22 -3.33 5.21 -21.52
C GLY A 22 -3.96 4.26 -20.49
N GLY A 23 -3.37 4.11 -19.30
CA GLY A 23 -3.81 3.18 -18.28
C GLY A 23 -3.62 3.67 -16.84
N VAL A 24 -3.27 2.74 -15.96
CA VAL A 24 -3.11 2.97 -14.52
C VAL A 24 -1.70 2.61 -14.09
N LEU A 25 -1.04 3.52 -13.38
CA LEU A 25 0.20 3.27 -12.65
C LEU A 25 -0.11 3.07 -11.17
N PHE A 26 0.08 1.85 -10.67
CA PHE A 26 -0.05 1.52 -9.26
C PHE A 26 1.33 1.53 -8.59
N VAL A 27 1.47 2.32 -7.53
CA VAL A 27 2.70 2.43 -6.74
C VAL A 27 2.39 1.96 -5.33
N ASP A 28 2.84 0.75 -5.01
CA ASP A 28 2.72 0.19 -3.67
C ASP A 28 3.80 0.78 -2.75
N GLU A 29 3.49 0.84 -1.45
CA GLU A 29 4.32 1.43 -0.40
C GLU A 29 4.96 2.76 -0.82
N ALA A 30 4.17 3.69 -1.36
CA ALA A 30 4.67 4.90 -2.00
C ALA A 30 5.53 5.79 -1.08
N TYR A 31 5.34 5.69 0.24
CA TYR A 31 6.18 6.36 1.24
C TYR A 31 7.63 5.89 1.23
N ALA A 32 7.91 4.66 0.76
CA ALA A 32 9.27 4.14 0.62
C ALA A 32 10.09 4.90 -0.43
N LEU A 33 9.43 5.61 -1.35
CA LEU A 33 10.10 6.51 -2.30
C LEU A 33 10.73 7.72 -1.62
N VAL A 34 10.32 8.08 -0.41
CA VAL A 34 10.94 9.17 0.36
C VAL A 34 11.48 8.55 1.63
N GLY A 35 12.72 8.04 1.56
CA GLY A 35 13.39 7.44 2.72
C GLY A 35 13.36 8.34 3.96
N GLU A 36 13.47 7.71 5.14
CA GLU A 36 13.48 8.45 6.40
C GLU A 36 14.64 9.48 6.45
N GLU A 37 14.35 10.66 7.01
CA GLU A 37 15.33 11.70 7.33
C GLU A 37 16.24 12.21 6.19
N GLY A 38 15.66 12.81 5.15
CA GLY A 38 16.31 13.88 4.38
C GLY A 38 17.61 13.56 3.63
N LYS A 39 18.07 12.30 3.63
CA LYS A 39 19.32 11.83 3.02
C LYS A 39 19.12 11.11 1.70
N ASP A 40 17.88 10.83 1.31
CA ASP A 40 17.59 10.17 0.04
C ASP A 40 17.28 11.19 -1.08
N SER A 41 18.33 11.71 -1.70
CA SER A 41 18.20 12.62 -2.85
C SER A 41 17.59 11.91 -4.07
N PHE A 42 17.74 10.59 -4.19
CA PHE A 42 17.21 9.83 -5.32
C PHE A 42 15.71 9.63 -5.17
N GLY A 43 15.26 9.27 -3.97
CA GLY A 43 13.84 9.12 -3.68
C GLY A 43 13.02 10.39 -3.95
N ARG A 44 13.55 11.54 -3.51
CA ARG A 44 12.97 12.85 -3.83
C ARG A 44 12.95 13.15 -5.33
N GLU A 45 14.03 12.85 -6.04
CA GLU A 45 14.10 13.02 -7.50
C GLU A 45 13.04 12.15 -8.22
N ALA A 46 12.84 10.91 -7.76
CA ALA A 46 11.79 10.04 -8.27
C ALA A 46 10.39 10.64 -8.03
N LEU A 47 10.11 11.10 -6.81
CA LEU A 47 8.81 11.67 -6.45
C LEU A 47 8.52 12.95 -7.24
N ASP A 48 9.49 13.86 -7.35
CA ASP A 48 9.34 15.11 -8.10
C ASP A 48 9.13 14.84 -9.60
N THR A 49 9.86 13.86 -10.13
CA THR A 49 9.67 13.41 -11.53
C THR A 49 8.28 12.81 -11.73
N LEU A 50 7.82 11.96 -10.81
CA LEU A 50 6.48 11.37 -10.86
C LEU A 50 5.40 12.46 -10.83
N LEU A 51 5.49 13.39 -9.87
CA LEU A 51 4.56 14.51 -9.72
C LEU A 51 4.45 15.35 -10.99
N LYS A 52 5.59 15.66 -11.61
CA LYS A 52 5.62 16.38 -12.88
C LYS A 52 4.91 15.60 -13.99
N MET A 53 5.18 14.30 -14.11
CA MET A 53 4.57 13.48 -15.16
C MET A 53 3.07 13.30 -14.94
N VAL A 54 2.60 13.18 -13.70
CA VAL A 54 1.17 13.15 -13.35
C VAL A 54 0.47 14.42 -13.82
N GLU A 55 1.13 15.57 -13.69
CA GLU A 55 0.59 16.85 -14.14
C GLU A 55 0.60 16.99 -15.66
N ASP A 56 1.70 16.59 -16.31
CA ASP A 56 1.87 16.63 -17.77
C ASP A 56 0.88 15.69 -18.48
N PHE A 57 0.59 14.51 -17.91
CA PHE A 57 -0.24 13.45 -18.52
C PHE A 57 -1.58 13.23 -17.80
N ARG A 58 -2.11 14.25 -17.13
CA ARG A 58 -3.33 14.16 -16.29
C ARG A 58 -4.61 13.63 -16.99
N THR A 59 -4.66 13.63 -18.32
CA THR A 59 -5.80 13.12 -19.11
C THR A 59 -5.63 11.66 -19.52
N ASP A 60 -4.38 11.19 -19.56
CA ASP A 60 -4.02 9.92 -20.20
C ASP A 60 -3.44 8.92 -19.19
N LEU A 61 -3.29 9.32 -17.92
CA LEU A 61 -2.71 8.50 -16.86
C LEU A 61 -3.51 8.64 -15.57
N VAL A 62 -3.85 7.51 -14.97
CA VAL A 62 -4.31 7.44 -13.58
C VAL A 62 -3.18 6.90 -12.72
N VAL A 63 -2.85 7.58 -11.62
CA VAL A 63 -1.86 7.11 -10.65
C VAL A 63 -2.53 6.79 -9.33
N VAL A 64 -2.28 5.60 -8.82
CA VAL A 64 -2.77 5.13 -7.51
C VAL A 64 -1.56 4.90 -6.61
N LEU A 65 -1.49 5.66 -5.52
CA LEU A 65 -0.50 5.46 -4.47
C LEU A 65 -1.13 4.64 -3.36
N ALA A 66 -0.48 3.56 -2.94
CA ALA A 66 -0.90 2.72 -1.84
C ALA A 66 0.15 2.68 -0.74
N GLY A 67 -0.30 2.38 0.47
CA GLY A 67 0.54 2.28 1.66
C GLY A 67 -0.27 2.39 2.94
N TYR A 68 0.39 2.16 4.07
CA TYR A 68 -0.20 2.34 5.39
C TYR A 68 -0.57 3.81 5.64
N SER A 69 -1.74 4.02 6.26
CA SER A 69 -2.35 5.35 6.41
C SER A 69 -1.41 6.36 7.08
N ARG A 70 -0.73 5.97 8.16
CA ARG A 70 0.17 6.85 8.92
C ARG A 70 1.40 7.26 8.12
N GLU A 71 1.96 6.34 7.35
CA GLU A 71 3.12 6.55 6.50
C GLU A 71 2.76 7.43 5.30
N MET A 72 1.58 7.23 4.72
CA MET A 72 1.03 8.08 3.67
C MET A 72 0.77 9.51 4.17
N GLU A 73 0.23 9.68 5.38
CA GLU A 73 0.08 11.00 5.99
C GLU A 73 1.42 11.75 6.10
N LYS A 74 2.46 11.08 6.61
CA LYS A 74 3.82 11.65 6.69
C LYS A 74 4.34 12.05 5.31
N LEU A 75 4.10 11.21 4.28
CA LEU A 75 4.49 11.51 2.90
C LEU A 75 3.80 12.78 2.39
N PHE A 76 2.49 12.93 2.65
CA PHE A 76 1.71 14.12 2.27
C PHE A 76 2.10 15.38 3.04
N GLU A 77 2.56 15.24 4.29
CA GLU A 77 3.10 16.36 5.09
C GLU A 77 4.48 16.80 4.59
N ALA A 78 5.32 15.85 4.17
CA ALA A 78 6.67 16.12 3.68
C ALA A 78 6.68 16.88 2.34
N ASN A 79 5.67 16.67 1.49
CA ASN A 79 5.52 17.39 0.23
C ASN A 79 4.07 17.86 0.01
N PRO A 80 3.75 19.12 0.36
CA PRO A 80 2.42 19.70 0.16
C PRO A 80 1.91 19.62 -1.29
N GLY A 81 2.82 19.55 -2.27
CA GLY A 81 2.49 19.38 -3.68
C GLY A 81 1.69 18.09 -3.94
N LEU A 82 1.94 17.02 -3.19
CA LEU A 82 1.23 15.75 -3.33
C LEU A 82 -0.28 15.90 -3.07
N ARG A 83 -0.68 16.62 -2.01
CA ARG A 83 -2.11 16.79 -1.68
C ARG A 83 -2.91 17.44 -2.79
N SER A 84 -2.28 18.31 -3.59
CA SER A 84 -2.93 18.97 -4.73
C SER A 84 -3.03 18.09 -5.97
N ARG A 85 -2.11 17.13 -6.17
CA ARG A 85 -2.13 16.19 -7.31
C ARG A 85 -2.90 14.91 -7.01
N PHE A 86 -3.08 14.57 -5.74
CA PHE A 86 -3.83 13.40 -5.26
C PHE A 86 -5.01 13.81 -4.37
N PRO A 87 -6.09 14.36 -4.96
CA PRO A 87 -7.24 14.86 -4.19
C PRO A 87 -8.15 13.74 -3.65
N THR A 88 -8.10 12.55 -4.24
CA THR A 88 -8.92 11.40 -3.84
C THR A 88 -8.12 10.50 -2.93
N VAL A 89 -8.55 10.38 -1.68
CA VAL A 89 -8.01 9.45 -0.70
C VAL A 89 -9.08 8.41 -0.40
N LEU A 90 -8.71 7.14 -0.51
CA LEU A 90 -9.55 6.00 -0.14
C LEU A 90 -8.89 5.32 1.05
N GLU A 91 -9.59 5.30 2.18
CA GLU A 91 -9.14 4.58 3.38
C GLU A 91 -9.80 3.20 3.39
N PHE A 92 -9.00 2.17 3.68
CA PHE A 92 -9.46 0.80 3.80
C PHE A 92 -9.35 0.40 5.26
N ASP A 93 -10.50 0.13 5.89
CA ASP A 93 -10.56 -0.34 7.27
C ASP A 93 -10.12 -1.80 7.36
N ASP A 94 -9.58 -2.17 8.52
CA ASP A 94 -9.30 -3.57 8.84
C ASP A 94 -10.61 -4.38 8.88
N TYR A 95 -10.57 -5.61 8.37
CA TYR A 95 -11.70 -6.52 8.44
C TYR A 95 -12.05 -6.89 9.88
N SER A 96 -13.35 -6.97 10.17
CA SER A 96 -13.85 -7.55 11.41
C SER A 96 -13.53 -9.04 11.51
N PRO A 97 -13.47 -9.62 12.73
CA PRO A 97 -13.30 -11.06 12.91
C PRO A 97 -14.33 -11.90 12.14
N GLU A 98 -15.54 -11.38 11.99
CA GLU A 98 -16.63 -12.00 11.24
C GLU A 98 -16.36 -12.00 9.74
N GLU A 99 -15.95 -10.86 9.17
CA GLU A 99 -15.55 -10.76 7.75
C GLU A 99 -14.33 -11.63 7.44
N LEU A 100 -13.34 -11.68 8.34
CA LEU A 100 -12.18 -12.57 8.19
C LEU A 100 -12.58 -14.05 8.20
N LEU A 101 -13.59 -14.43 8.98
CA LEU A 101 -14.12 -15.79 8.99
C LEU A 101 -14.82 -16.13 7.68
N GLU A 102 -15.58 -15.19 7.12
CA GLU A 102 -16.22 -15.34 5.80
C GLU A 102 -15.17 -15.48 4.68
N ILE A 103 -14.15 -14.62 4.69
CA ILE A 103 -13.01 -14.70 3.74
C ILE A 103 -12.32 -16.05 3.85
N ALA A 104 -12.01 -16.52 5.07
CA ALA A 104 -11.39 -17.82 5.28
C ALA A 104 -12.28 -18.96 4.75
N GLY A 105 -13.60 -18.88 4.96
CA GLY A 105 -14.56 -19.83 4.39
C GLY A 105 -14.56 -19.83 2.86
N GLN A 106 -14.53 -18.66 2.22
CA GLN A 106 -14.44 -18.52 0.76
C GLN A 106 -13.14 -19.13 0.21
N MET A 107 -11.99 -18.87 0.86
CA MET A 107 -10.69 -19.44 0.47
C MET A 107 -10.69 -20.96 0.57
N LEU A 108 -11.21 -21.52 1.66
CA LEU A 108 -11.28 -22.98 1.83
C LEU A 108 -12.20 -23.63 0.81
N LEU A 109 -13.31 -22.99 0.45
CA LEU A 109 -14.22 -23.51 -0.57
C LEU A 109 -13.56 -23.57 -1.95
N GLN A 110 -12.72 -22.59 -2.30
CA GLN A 110 -11.92 -22.60 -3.54
C GLN A 110 -10.96 -23.80 -3.58
N ASP A 111 -10.43 -24.19 -2.43
CA ASP A 111 -9.57 -25.36 -2.26
C ASP A 111 -10.34 -26.68 -2.03
N VAL A 112 -11.68 -26.65 -2.19
CA VAL A 112 -12.56 -27.82 -1.99
C VAL A 112 -12.47 -28.38 -0.55
N MET A 113 -12.22 -27.51 0.42
CA MET A 113 -12.20 -27.81 1.85
C MET A 113 -13.43 -27.22 2.55
N MET A 114 -13.87 -27.90 3.61
CA MET A 114 -14.93 -27.39 4.49
C MET A 114 -14.47 -27.42 5.95
N LEU A 115 -14.80 -26.36 6.68
CA LEU A 115 -14.61 -26.34 8.13
C LEU A 115 -15.66 -27.23 8.80
N SER A 116 -15.23 -28.05 9.74
CA SER A 116 -16.14 -28.63 10.72
C SER A 116 -16.59 -27.52 11.69
N GLN A 117 -17.74 -27.73 12.34
CA GLN A 117 -18.26 -26.78 13.33
C GLN A 117 -17.23 -26.43 14.41
N ALA A 118 -16.50 -27.43 14.92
CA ALA A 118 -15.46 -27.22 15.93
C ALA A 118 -14.27 -26.39 15.40
N ALA A 119 -13.90 -26.56 14.12
CA ALA A 119 -12.83 -25.80 13.50
C ALA A 119 -13.22 -24.34 13.27
N GLU A 120 -14.46 -24.09 12.86
CA GLU A 120 -15.01 -22.74 12.69
C GLU A 120 -15.07 -21.98 14.03
N GLU A 121 -15.57 -22.62 15.09
CA GLU A 121 -15.60 -22.02 16.43
C GLU A 121 -14.19 -21.67 16.93
N LYS A 122 -13.22 -22.57 16.70
CA LYS A 122 -11.82 -22.32 17.06
C LYS A 122 -11.23 -21.16 16.26
N LEU A 123 -11.47 -21.11 14.95
CA LEU A 123 -10.98 -20.04 14.08
C LEU A 123 -11.57 -18.69 14.49
N ARG A 124 -12.89 -18.63 14.74
CA ARG A 124 -13.57 -17.42 15.23
C ARG A 124 -12.96 -16.93 16.55
N SER A 125 -12.69 -17.83 17.48
CA SER A 125 -12.04 -17.48 18.76
C SER A 125 -10.64 -16.89 18.56
N VAL A 126 -9.83 -17.48 17.68
CA VAL A 126 -8.48 -16.97 17.37
C VAL A 126 -8.57 -15.58 16.72
N LEU A 127 -9.42 -15.40 15.71
CA LEU A 127 -9.57 -14.12 15.02
C LEU A 127 -10.00 -12.99 15.96
N ARG A 128 -10.97 -13.26 16.85
CA ARG A 128 -11.38 -12.30 17.87
C ARG A 128 -10.26 -11.95 18.84
N SER A 129 -9.46 -12.93 19.27
CA SER A 129 -8.32 -12.69 20.16
C SER A 129 -7.25 -11.80 19.54
N LEU A 130 -7.03 -11.92 18.23
CA LEU A 130 -6.09 -11.09 17.48
C LEU A 130 -6.62 -9.66 17.33
N ALA A 131 -7.92 -9.49 17.07
CA ALA A 131 -8.55 -8.18 16.94
C ALA A 131 -8.57 -7.37 18.26
N THR A 132 -8.66 -8.03 19.42
CA THR A 132 -8.64 -7.36 20.73
C THR A 132 -7.22 -7.07 21.26
N GLY A 133 -6.18 -7.38 20.48
CA GLY A 133 -4.78 -7.15 20.83
C GLY A 133 -4.11 -8.39 21.44
N GLY A 134 -3.35 -9.12 20.62
CA GLY A 134 -2.10 -9.80 20.99
C GLY A 134 -2.10 -10.84 22.12
N ALA A 135 -3.24 -11.26 22.68
CA ALA A 135 -3.26 -12.30 23.70
C ALA A 135 -3.17 -13.68 23.02
N LYS A 136 -1.94 -14.19 22.88
CA LYS A 136 -1.67 -15.59 22.49
C LYS A 136 -2.65 -16.53 23.22
N PRO A 137 -3.42 -17.37 22.52
CA PRO A 137 -4.13 -18.45 23.20
C PRO A 137 -3.09 -19.35 23.87
N LYS A 138 -3.21 -19.56 25.19
CA LYS A 138 -2.34 -20.49 25.91
C LYS A 138 -2.52 -21.89 25.31
N PRO A 139 -1.43 -22.64 25.04
CA PRO A 139 -1.55 -24.00 24.58
C PRO A 139 -2.03 -24.88 25.75
N GLY A 140 -3.22 -25.46 25.60
CA GLY A 140 -3.67 -26.58 26.44
C GLY A 140 -4.69 -26.27 27.54
N GLU A 141 -5.83 -25.69 27.21
CA GLU A 141 -7.05 -25.94 28.00
C GLU A 141 -8.10 -26.61 27.11
N PRO A 142 -8.83 -27.61 27.67
CA PRO A 142 -9.51 -28.68 26.95
C PRO A 142 -10.62 -28.24 26.00
#